data_AF-A0A0D2CG03-F1
#
_entry.id   AF-A0A0D2CG03-F1
#
_cell.length_a   1.000
_cell.length_b   1.000
_cell.length_c   1.000
_cell.angle_alpha   90.00
_cell.angle_beta   90.00
_cell.angle_gamma   90.00
#
_symmetry.space_group_name_H-M   'P 1'
#
loop_
_entity.id
_entity.type
_entity.pdbx_description
1 polymer ?
#
loop_
_entity_poly.entity_id
_entity_poly.type
_entity_poly.pdbx_seq_one_letter_code
_entity_poly.pdbx_strand_id
1 'polypeptide(L)'
;MPVPEMPDPARDGQVAPSFQVPDIPVVSIEHPCIVQNVEKAVAMLGRPTEIAQSLEPGWDKPLGLKFQPNDPSSRTVLSYNKPTNNLLLKVTVPKRTGRKRKRGSDGQYLEQPTDSQPRRDVKYLLQSLADNRERYQAEVVGPTGSTHIWRTMPDFTYSSKGSSFLSEIQSKILPQRYPLLKQWSFPRSSVEAEAEAVPPPVLSAQNLPVNFTYRQGSAAKAIVEPTSASQTLDDTDASAQPPTSQSQPQDQQTLHNEAT
;
A
#
# COMPACT_ATOMS: atom_id res chain seq x y z
N MET A 1 52.03 -25.00 30.89
CA MET A 1 50.87 -25.39 31.71
C MET A 1 49.80 -24.33 31.52
N PRO A 2 48.76 -24.55 30.70
CA PRO A 2 47.67 -23.60 30.56
C PRO A 2 46.71 -23.75 31.75
N VAL A 3 46.21 -22.62 32.24
CA VAL A 3 45.29 -22.50 33.38
C VAL A 3 43.95 -23.10 33.00
N PRO A 4 43.32 -23.97 33.84
CA PRO A 4 42.00 -24.50 33.56
C PRO A 4 40.97 -23.37 33.76
N GLU A 5 40.26 -23.04 32.69
CA GLU A 5 39.12 -22.12 32.71
C GLU A 5 38.00 -22.77 33.53
N MET A 6 37.69 -22.17 34.68
CA MET A 6 36.55 -22.59 35.49
C MET A 6 35.25 -22.18 34.80
N PRO A 7 34.20 -23.00 34.86
CA PRO A 7 32.90 -22.65 34.30
C PRO A 7 32.26 -21.54 35.15
N ASP A 8 31.93 -20.42 34.52
CA ASP A 8 31.15 -19.33 35.12
C ASP A 8 29.81 -19.88 35.65
N PRO A 9 29.51 -19.74 36.95
CA PRO A 9 28.23 -20.16 37.49
C PRO A 9 27.15 -19.10 37.22
N ALA A 10 26.05 -19.55 36.62
CA ALA A 10 24.71 -18.94 36.61
C ALA A 10 24.55 -17.55 35.96
N ARG A 11 24.25 -17.54 34.65
CA ARG A 11 23.51 -16.47 33.96
C ARG A 11 21.99 -16.68 34.06
N ASP A 12 21.44 -16.96 35.24
CA ASP A 12 19.97 -17.04 35.40
C ASP A 12 19.39 -15.70 35.82
N GLY A 13 19.42 -14.76 34.87
CA GLY A 13 18.77 -13.45 34.91
C GLY A 13 17.64 -13.34 33.89
N GLN A 14 16.91 -14.43 33.62
CA GLN A 14 15.89 -14.46 32.60
C GLN A 14 14.60 -13.76 33.08
N VAL A 15 14.48 -12.46 32.77
CA VAL A 15 13.34 -11.61 33.13
C VAL A 15 12.06 -11.94 32.32
N ALA A 16 12.19 -12.66 31.19
CA ALA A 16 11.09 -12.98 30.29
C ALA A 16 11.31 -14.31 29.54
N PRO A 17 10.24 -15.00 29.13
CA PRO A 17 10.34 -16.23 28.34
C PRO A 17 11.02 -15.96 26.98
N SER A 18 11.93 -16.86 26.61
CA SER A 18 12.58 -16.85 25.29
C SER A 18 11.81 -17.72 24.32
N PHE A 19 11.61 -17.22 23.10
CA PHE A 19 10.95 -17.96 22.02
C PHE A 19 11.94 -18.21 20.88
N GLN A 20 11.92 -19.41 20.31
CA GLN A 20 12.60 -19.68 19.06
C GLN A 20 11.78 -19.09 17.91
N VAL A 21 12.46 -18.51 16.92
CA VAL A 21 11.81 -17.96 15.72
C VAL A 21 11.77 -19.06 14.67
N PRO A 22 10.58 -19.53 14.23
CA PRO A 22 10.47 -20.48 13.14
C PRO A 22 10.90 -19.86 11.81
N ASP A 23 11.51 -20.65 10.93
CA ASP A 23 11.88 -20.22 9.57
C ASP A 23 10.70 -20.42 8.60
N ILE A 24 9.54 -19.84 8.96
CA ILE A 24 8.34 -19.85 8.13
C ILE A 24 8.24 -18.48 7.45
N PRO A 25 8.34 -18.40 6.11
CA PRO A 25 8.30 -17.11 5.42
C PRO A 25 6.90 -16.51 5.52
N VAL A 26 6.84 -15.27 5.98
CA VAL A 26 5.62 -14.47 6.04
C VAL A 26 5.80 -13.22 5.19
N VAL A 27 4.77 -12.87 4.42
CA VAL A 27 4.68 -11.60 3.69
C VAL A 27 3.54 -10.79 4.28
N SER A 28 3.81 -9.52 4.59
CA SER A 28 2.80 -8.59 5.08
C SER A 28 2.20 -7.79 3.93
N ILE A 29 0.88 -7.63 3.95
CA ILE A 29 0.14 -6.89 2.92
C ILE A 29 -0.68 -5.81 3.63
N GLU A 30 -0.27 -4.55 3.48
CA GLU A 30 -0.99 -3.40 4.02
C GLU A 30 -2.05 -2.93 3.03
N HIS A 31 -3.21 -3.59 3.06
CA HIS A 31 -4.32 -3.27 2.17
C HIS A 31 -4.88 -1.85 2.46
N PRO A 32 -5.05 -0.97 1.45
CA PRO A 32 -5.48 0.41 1.66
C PRO A 32 -6.93 0.55 2.12
N CYS A 33 -7.79 -0.43 1.81
CA CYS A 33 -9.18 -0.46 2.30
C CYS A 33 -9.34 -1.26 3.59
N ILE A 34 -10.44 -0.98 4.29
CA ILE A 34 -10.94 -1.80 5.40
C ILE A 34 -11.40 -3.16 4.85
N VAL A 35 -10.66 -4.21 5.16
CA VAL A 35 -11.01 -5.59 4.77
C VAL A 35 -12.15 -6.10 5.66
N GLN A 36 -13.33 -6.27 5.07
CA GLN A 36 -14.48 -6.94 5.70
C GLN A 36 -14.65 -8.38 5.21
N ASN A 37 -14.28 -8.64 3.96
CA ASN A 37 -14.33 -9.96 3.33
C ASN A 37 -12.93 -10.27 2.77
N VAL A 38 -12.32 -11.34 3.27
CA VAL A 38 -10.93 -11.70 2.97
C VAL A 38 -10.82 -12.21 1.54
N GLU A 39 -11.79 -12.97 1.05
CA GLU A 39 -11.78 -13.54 -0.29
C GLU A 39 -11.80 -12.46 -1.37
N LYS A 40 -12.60 -11.40 -1.16
CA LYS A 40 -12.64 -10.22 -2.04
C LYS A 40 -11.33 -9.46 -2.00
N ALA A 41 -10.73 -9.25 -0.83
CA ALA A 41 -9.42 -8.59 -0.71
C ALA A 41 -8.33 -9.40 -1.46
N VAL A 42 -8.35 -10.73 -1.34
CA VAL A 42 -7.45 -11.61 -2.09
C VAL A 42 -7.73 -11.57 -3.60
N ALA A 43 -9.00 -11.49 -4.02
CA ALA A 43 -9.35 -11.34 -5.43
C ALA A 43 -8.85 -10.01 -6.03
N MET A 44 -8.87 -8.93 -5.24
CA MET A 44 -8.33 -7.62 -5.64
C MET A 44 -6.80 -7.64 -5.85
N LEU A 45 -6.09 -8.55 -5.17
CA LEU A 45 -4.64 -8.73 -5.24
C LEU A 45 -4.18 -9.76 -6.30
N GLY A 46 -5.04 -10.08 -7.27
CA GLY A 46 -4.67 -11.02 -8.34
C GLY A 46 -4.83 -12.50 -7.97
N ARG A 47 -5.66 -12.80 -6.96
CA ARG A 47 -6.02 -14.15 -6.49
C ARG A 47 -4.88 -14.83 -5.69
N PRO A 48 -5.12 -15.98 -5.04
CA PRO A 48 -4.12 -16.62 -4.20
C PRO A 48 -2.81 -17.00 -4.91
N THR A 49 -2.84 -17.19 -6.23
CA THR A 49 -1.66 -17.56 -7.03
C THR A 49 -0.63 -16.44 -7.11
N GLU A 50 -1.06 -15.18 -7.27
CA GLU A 50 -0.13 -14.04 -7.29
C GLU A 50 0.46 -13.80 -5.90
N ILE A 51 -0.34 -13.97 -4.85
CA ILE A 51 0.14 -13.85 -3.46
C ILE A 51 1.14 -14.99 -3.14
N ALA A 52 0.86 -16.22 -3.57
CA ALA A 52 1.78 -17.34 -3.38
C ALA A 52 3.14 -17.09 -4.07
N GLN A 53 3.15 -16.52 -5.27
CA GLN A 53 4.39 -16.13 -5.95
C GLN A 53 5.19 -15.08 -5.18
N SER A 54 4.53 -14.20 -4.43
CA SER A 54 5.23 -13.22 -3.59
C SER A 54 5.94 -13.80 -2.36
N LEU A 55 5.60 -15.03 -1.97
CA LEU A 55 6.29 -15.75 -0.88
C LEU A 55 7.60 -16.40 -1.33
N GLU A 56 7.83 -16.53 -2.64
CA GLU A 56 9.05 -17.13 -3.17
C GLU A 56 10.29 -16.28 -2.81
N PRO A 57 11.41 -16.90 -2.43
CA PRO A 57 12.63 -16.18 -2.06
C PRO A 57 13.15 -15.37 -3.25
N GLY A 58 13.48 -14.10 -3.01
CA GLY A 58 13.98 -13.19 -4.06
C GLY A 58 12.88 -12.53 -4.90
N TRP A 59 11.60 -12.67 -4.55
CA TRP A 59 10.53 -11.93 -5.19
C TRP A 59 10.55 -10.44 -4.81
N ASP A 60 11.09 -9.60 -5.70
CA ASP A 60 11.13 -8.14 -5.53
C ASP A 60 10.07 -7.39 -6.35
N LYS A 61 9.15 -8.11 -7.00
CA LYS A 61 8.15 -7.47 -7.88
C LYS A 61 7.01 -6.85 -7.07
N PRO A 62 6.51 -5.66 -7.48
CA PRO A 62 5.36 -5.05 -6.84
C PRO A 62 4.09 -5.88 -7.08
N LEU A 63 3.22 -5.95 -6.07
CA LEU A 63 1.88 -6.51 -6.20
C LEU A 63 0.91 -5.49 -6.80
N GLY A 64 0.03 -5.96 -7.66
CA GLY A 64 -1.04 -5.18 -8.23
C GLY A 64 -2.31 -5.23 -7.38
N LEU A 65 -2.97 -4.09 -7.20
CA LEU A 65 -4.27 -4.00 -6.55
C LEU A 65 -5.31 -3.45 -7.52
N LYS A 66 -6.36 -4.23 -7.78
CA LYS A 66 -7.52 -3.81 -8.58
C LYS A 66 -8.75 -3.68 -7.70
N PHE A 67 -9.33 -2.49 -7.62
CA PHE A 67 -10.57 -2.26 -6.86
C PHE A 67 -11.80 -2.95 -7.46
N GLN A 68 -11.79 -3.20 -8.78
CA GLN A 68 -12.87 -3.89 -9.47
C GLN A 68 -12.29 -5.11 -10.21
N PRO A 69 -12.06 -6.24 -9.52
CA PRO A 69 -11.39 -7.40 -10.12
C PRO A 69 -12.19 -8.04 -11.28
N ASN A 70 -13.50 -7.82 -11.34
CA ASN A 70 -14.37 -8.33 -12.41
C ASN A 70 -14.42 -7.41 -13.65
N ASP A 71 -13.94 -6.16 -13.53
CA ASP A 71 -13.94 -5.22 -14.64
C ASP A 71 -12.56 -5.25 -15.33
N PRO A 72 -12.47 -5.70 -16.60
CA PRO A 72 -11.21 -5.75 -17.32
C PRO A 72 -10.61 -4.35 -17.58
N SER A 73 -11.42 -3.30 -17.54
CA SER A 73 -10.96 -1.91 -17.70
C SER A 73 -10.47 -1.28 -16.39
N SER A 74 -10.61 -2.00 -15.26
CA SER A 74 -10.13 -1.52 -13.96
C SER A 74 -8.61 -1.39 -13.95
N ARG A 75 -8.13 -0.19 -13.61
CA ARG A 75 -6.70 0.10 -13.46
C ARG A 75 -6.15 -0.56 -12.20
N THR A 76 -4.93 -1.07 -12.32
CA THR A 76 -4.18 -1.65 -11.20
C THR A 76 -3.34 -0.58 -10.51
N VAL A 77 -3.39 -0.51 -9.19
CA VAL A 77 -2.47 0.28 -8.37
C VAL A 77 -1.32 -0.61 -7.91
N LEU A 78 -0.09 -0.19 -8.17
CA LEU A 78 1.10 -0.95 -7.82
C LEU A 78 1.53 -0.69 -6.37
N SER A 79 1.90 -1.75 -5.66
CA SER A 79 2.48 -1.68 -4.32
C SER A 79 3.95 -1.24 -4.39
N TYR A 80 4.46 -0.67 -3.30
CA TYR A 80 5.88 -0.71 -3.00
C TYR A 80 6.18 -1.95 -2.15
N ASN A 81 7.10 -2.78 -2.63
CA ASN A 81 7.67 -3.86 -1.84
C ASN A 81 8.75 -3.28 -0.93
N LYS A 82 8.62 -3.48 0.38
CA LYS A 82 9.64 -3.06 1.36
C LYS A 82 10.18 -4.28 2.09
N PRO A 83 11.49 -4.58 1.97
CA PRO A 83 12.08 -5.62 2.80
C PRO A 83 11.98 -5.21 4.28
N THR A 84 11.61 -6.14 5.14
CA THR A 84 11.46 -5.89 6.58
C THR A 84 12.07 -7.01 7.39
N ASN A 85 12.42 -6.71 8.63
CA ASN A 85 12.85 -7.68 9.64
C ASN A 85 11.83 -7.74 10.78
N ASN A 86 10.55 -7.75 10.44
CA ASN A 86 9.46 -7.81 11.44
C ASN A 86 9.16 -9.26 11.82
N LEU A 87 8.54 -9.48 12.97
CA LEU A 87 8.09 -10.81 13.42
C LEU A 87 6.56 -10.82 13.53
N LEU A 88 5.94 -11.89 13.03
CA LEU A 88 4.51 -12.12 13.24
C LEU A 88 4.32 -12.87 14.56
N LEU A 89 3.56 -12.27 15.48
CA LEU A 89 3.22 -12.84 16.78
C LEU A 89 1.75 -13.22 16.82
N LYS A 90 1.47 -14.44 17.23
CA LYS A 90 0.12 -14.91 17.55
C LYS A 90 -0.06 -14.87 19.05
N VAL A 91 -0.95 -13.99 19.51
CA VAL A 91 -1.27 -13.86 20.93
C VAL A 91 -2.69 -14.35 21.18
N THR A 92 -2.80 -15.45 21.92
CA THR A 92 -4.07 -16.04 22.31
C THR A 92 -4.42 -15.57 23.71
N VAL A 93 -5.57 -14.91 23.85
CA VAL A 93 -6.09 -14.41 25.12
C VAL A 93 -7.47 -15.03 25.35
N PRO A 94 -7.84 -15.38 26.60
CA PRO A 94 -9.19 -15.84 26.90
C PRO A 94 -10.23 -14.85 26.35
N LYS A 95 -11.30 -15.36 25.74
CA LYS A 95 -12.39 -14.50 25.26
C LYS A 95 -12.87 -13.65 26.43
N ARG A 96 -12.70 -12.32 26.33
CA ARG A 96 -13.31 -11.37 27.25
C ARG A 96 -14.80 -11.36 26.96
N THR A 97 -15.53 -12.24 27.63
CA THR A 97 -16.98 -12.30 27.54
C THR A 97 -17.56 -11.00 28.08
N GLY A 98 -18.13 -10.21 27.18
CA GLY A 98 -18.69 -8.90 27.48
C GLY A 98 -20.08 -9.03 28.09
N ARG A 99 -20.17 -9.26 29.38
CA ARG A 99 -21.36 -8.88 30.15
C ARG A 99 -20.94 -8.65 31.58
N LYS A 100 -21.11 -7.43 32.11
CA LYS A 100 -20.87 -7.14 33.54
C LYS A 100 -21.39 -8.31 34.38
N ARG A 101 -20.47 -9.16 34.89
CA ARG A 101 -20.78 -10.06 35.99
C ARG A 101 -21.43 -9.19 37.06
N LYS A 102 -22.60 -9.60 37.58
CA LYS A 102 -23.14 -8.97 38.79
C LYS A 102 -22.03 -9.10 39.83
N ARG A 103 -21.57 -7.98 40.37
CA ARG A 103 -20.44 -7.93 41.31
C ARG A 103 -20.69 -8.98 42.41
N GLY A 104 -19.84 -10.02 42.48
CA GLY A 104 -19.94 -11.11 43.45
C GLY A 104 -20.56 -12.43 42.96
N SER A 105 -20.34 -12.88 41.73
CA SER A 105 -20.76 -14.22 41.27
C SER A 105 -19.64 -14.97 40.53
N ASP A 106 -19.57 -16.29 40.76
CA ASP A 106 -18.55 -17.23 40.23
C ASP A 106 -19.08 -18.19 39.13
N GLY A 107 -20.27 -17.91 38.58
CA GLY A 107 -20.87 -18.74 37.53
C GLY A 107 -20.15 -18.62 36.17
N GLN A 108 -20.24 -19.69 35.35
CA GLN A 108 -19.70 -19.70 33.99
C GLN A 108 -20.43 -18.69 33.09
N TYR A 109 -19.68 -18.02 32.21
CA TYR A 109 -20.26 -17.09 31.24
C TYR A 109 -21.04 -17.84 30.16
N LEU A 110 -22.27 -17.41 29.90
CA LEU A 110 -23.10 -17.90 28.78
C LEU A 110 -22.93 -16.99 27.55
N GLU A 111 -22.70 -17.59 26.38
CA GLU A 111 -22.57 -16.90 25.10
C GLU A 111 -23.94 -16.45 24.55
N GLN A 112 -23.98 -15.26 23.92
CA GLN A 112 -25.03 -14.89 22.96
C GLN A 112 -24.38 -14.62 21.60
N PRO A 113 -24.98 -15.08 20.49
CA PRO A 113 -24.44 -14.88 19.15
C PRO A 113 -24.80 -13.47 18.69
N THR A 114 -23.82 -12.58 18.62
CA THR A 114 -23.99 -11.31 17.90
C THR A 114 -23.05 -11.33 16.71
N ASP A 115 -23.64 -11.41 15.52
CA ASP A 115 -22.98 -11.21 14.24
C ASP A 115 -22.30 -9.85 14.22
N SER A 116 -21.05 -9.81 13.76
CA SER A 116 -20.14 -8.66 13.71
C SER A 116 -19.57 -8.21 15.07
N GLN A 117 -18.45 -8.82 15.46
CA GLN A 117 -17.58 -8.28 16.51
C GLN A 117 -17.06 -6.89 16.05
N PRO A 118 -17.35 -5.78 16.77
CA PRO A 118 -16.74 -4.49 16.44
C PRO A 118 -15.23 -4.59 16.54
N ARG A 119 -14.51 -3.83 15.68
CA ARG A 119 -13.04 -3.76 15.71
C ARG A 119 -12.57 -3.48 17.13
N ARG A 120 -11.75 -4.38 17.68
CA ARG A 120 -11.18 -4.25 19.01
C ARG A 120 -10.07 -3.21 18.95
N ASP A 121 -10.26 -2.10 19.64
CA ASP A 121 -9.27 -1.02 19.75
C ASP A 121 -7.97 -1.52 20.40
N VAL A 122 -6.84 -0.86 20.10
CA VAL A 122 -5.53 -1.17 20.70
C VAL A 122 -5.59 -1.07 22.21
N LYS A 123 -6.29 -0.06 22.74
CA LYS A 123 -6.52 0.10 24.18
C LYS A 123 -7.21 -1.11 24.78
N TYR A 124 -8.19 -1.66 24.07
CA TYR A 124 -8.91 -2.86 24.50
C TYR A 124 -7.98 -4.09 24.52
N LEU A 125 -7.12 -4.25 23.50
CA LEU A 125 -6.17 -5.37 23.43
C LEU A 125 -5.13 -5.29 24.55
N LEU A 126 -4.51 -4.12 24.75
CA LEU A 126 -3.54 -3.90 25.84
C LEU A 126 -4.17 -4.14 27.21
N GLN A 127 -5.39 -3.65 27.43
CA GLN A 127 -6.13 -3.93 28.66
C GLN A 127 -6.42 -5.42 28.81
N SER A 128 -6.82 -6.11 27.73
CA SER A 128 -7.07 -7.55 27.78
C SER A 128 -5.82 -8.36 28.11
N LEU A 129 -4.65 -7.93 27.66
CA LEU A 129 -3.37 -8.55 28.03
C LEU A 129 -3.02 -8.28 29.49
N ALA A 130 -3.22 -7.03 29.96
CA ALA A 130 -3.00 -6.66 31.35
C ALA A 130 -3.95 -7.39 32.31
N ASP A 131 -5.19 -7.63 31.91
CA ASP A 131 -6.20 -8.36 32.68
C ASP A 131 -5.90 -9.88 32.77
N ASN A 132 -5.14 -10.44 31.82
CA ASN A 132 -4.92 -11.88 31.67
C ASN A 132 -3.43 -12.29 31.78
N ARG A 133 -2.64 -11.66 32.66
CA ARG A 133 -1.18 -11.86 32.76
C ARG A 133 -0.69 -13.31 32.83
N GLU A 134 -1.47 -14.20 33.43
CA GLU A 134 -1.08 -15.61 33.61
C GLU A 134 -1.76 -16.58 32.62
N ARG A 135 -2.66 -16.07 31.77
CA ARG A 135 -3.53 -16.90 30.91
C ARG A 135 -3.43 -16.57 29.43
N TYR A 136 -2.51 -15.69 29.03
CA TYR A 136 -2.23 -15.46 27.62
C TYR A 136 -1.13 -16.41 27.15
N GLN A 137 -1.23 -16.83 25.89
CA GLN A 137 -0.20 -17.60 25.21
C GLN A 137 0.31 -16.78 24.04
N ALA A 138 1.62 -16.56 23.96
CA ALA A 138 2.27 -15.93 22.83
C ALA A 138 3.07 -16.98 22.04
N GLU A 139 2.98 -16.93 20.72
CA GLU A 139 3.67 -17.81 19.79
C GLU A 139 4.28 -16.95 18.67
N VAL A 140 5.55 -17.20 18.34
CA VAL A 140 6.19 -16.57 17.19
C VAL A 140 5.82 -17.41 15.96
N VAL A 141 5.14 -16.81 15.00
CA VAL A 141 4.72 -17.50 13.77
C VAL A 141 5.87 -17.57 12.77
N GLY A 142 6.61 -16.47 12.60
CA GLY A 142 7.75 -16.43 11.69
C GLY A 142 8.19 -15.00 11.35
N PRO A 143 9.34 -14.86 10.66
CA PRO A 143 9.81 -13.59 10.15
C PRO A 143 8.98 -13.10 8.96
N THR A 144 8.69 -11.80 8.97
CA THR A 144 8.06 -11.09 7.86
C THR A 144 9.15 -10.53 6.96
N GLY A 145 9.45 -11.23 5.87
CA GLY A 145 10.54 -10.88 4.96
C GLY A 145 10.29 -9.59 4.18
N SER A 146 9.03 -9.31 3.85
CA SER A 146 8.65 -8.09 3.14
C SER A 146 7.24 -7.62 3.47
N THR A 147 7.02 -6.33 3.25
CA THR A 147 5.71 -5.68 3.38
C THR A 147 5.36 -4.95 2.09
N HIS A 148 4.21 -5.29 1.51
CA HIS A 148 3.64 -4.58 0.38
C HIS A 148 2.71 -3.46 0.86
N ILE A 149 2.99 -2.23 0.40
CA ILE A 149 2.22 -1.03 0.77
C ILE A 149 1.74 -0.26 -0.47
N TRP A 150 0.52 0.27 -0.43
CA TRP A 150 -0.03 1.11 -1.51
C TRP A 150 -0.08 2.58 -1.08
N ARG A 151 1.02 3.29 -1.33
CA ARG A 151 1.14 4.74 -1.05
C ARG A 151 1.17 5.62 -2.30
N THR A 152 1.19 5.00 -3.48
CA THR A 152 1.14 5.71 -4.76
C THR A 152 -0.23 6.31 -5.01
N MET A 153 -0.26 7.43 -5.71
CA MET A 153 -1.49 7.97 -6.27
C MET A 153 -2.01 7.03 -7.36
N PRO A 154 -3.30 6.65 -7.33
CA PRO A 154 -3.88 5.90 -8.44
C PRO A 154 -3.87 6.75 -9.72
N ASP A 155 -3.65 6.09 -10.85
CA ASP A 155 -3.71 6.76 -12.15
C ASP A 155 -5.15 7.21 -12.47
N PHE A 156 -5.27 8.12 -13.44
CA PHE A 156 -6.57 8.54 -13.95
C PHE A 156 -7.34 7.34 -14.51
N THR A 157 -8.64 7.32 -14.24
CA THR A 157 -9.54 6.28 -14.73
C THR A 157 -10.36 6.83 -15.88
N TYR A 158 -10.55 6.02 -16.91
CA TYR A 158 -11.41 6.33 -18.05
C TYR A 158 -12.60 5.38 -18.01
N SER A 159 -13.80 5.93 -18.00
CA SER A 159 -15.01 5.13 -18.06
C SER A 159 -15.36 4.84 -19.51
N SER A 160 -15.34 3.56 -19.88
CA SER A 160 -15.84 3.05 -21.17
C SER A 160 -17.36 2.85 -21.20
N LYS A 161 -18.08 3.22 -20.13
CA LYS A 161 -19.54 3.09 -20.06
C LYS A 161 -20.18 4.00 -21.12
N GLY A 162 -20.77 3.40 -22.13
CA GLY A 162 -21.37 4.09 -23.29
C GLY A 162 -20.63 3.84 -24.60
N SER A 163 -19.39 3.31 -24.55
CA SER A 163 -18.63 2.93 -25.74
C SER A 163 -19.20 1.65 -26.35
N SER A 164 -19.70 1.76 -27.58
CA SER A 164 -20.22 0.61 -28.32
C SER A 164 -19.08 -0.35 -28.69
N PHE A 165 -17.94 0.20 -29.11
CA PHE A 165 -16.76 -0.57 -29.51
C PHE A 165 -16.17 -1.36 -28.35
N LEU A 166 -15.93 -0.73 -27.20
CA LEU A 166 -15.35 -1.42 -26.04
C LEU A 166 -16.32 -2.44 -25.45
N SER A 167 -17.63 -2.19 -25.51
CA SER A 167 -18.65 -3.18 -25.11
C SER A 167 -18.62 -4.43 -26.00
N GLU A 168 -18.46 -4.25 -27.32
CA GLU A 168 -18.31 -5.38 -28.23
C GLU A 168 -17.00 -6.15 -27.99
N ILE A 169 -15.89 -5.46 -27.75
CA ILE A 169 -14.62 -6.11 -27.41
C ILE A 169 -14.76 -6.93 -26.13
N GLN A 170 -15.36 -6.35 -25.09
CA GLN A 170 -15.53 -7.01 -23.80
C GLN A 170 -16.44 -8.24 -23.89
N SER A 171 -17.50 -8.18 -24.69
CA SER A 171 -18.47 -9.28 -24.83
C SER A 171 -18.06 -10.34 -25.84
N LYS A 172 -17.39 -9.97 -26.94
CA LYS A 172 -17.07 -10.87 -28.05
C LYS A 172 -15.62 -11.33 -28.10
N ILE A 173 -14.65 -10.47 -27.75
CA ILE A 173 -13.21 -10.76 -27.86
C ILE A 173 -12.63 -11.28 -26.55
N LEU A 174 -12.80 -10.54 -25.44
CA LEU A 174 -12.19 -10.88 -24.14
C LEU A 174 -12.53 -12.27 -23.60
N PRO A 175 -13.71 -12.86 -23.83
CA PRO A 175 -14.01 -14.22 -23.39
C PRO A 175 -13.20 -15.30 -24.11
N GLN A 176 -12.48 -14.94 -25.19
CA GLN A 176 -11.65 -15.84 -26.00
C GLN A 176 -12.42 -17.06 -26.54
N ARG A 177 -13.72 -16.88 -26.83
CA ARG A 177 -14.57 -17.93 -27.39
C ARG A 177 -14.69 -17.77 -28.90
N TYR A 178 -14.29 -18.80 -29.64
CA TYR A 178 -14.29 -18.78 -31.11
C TYR A 178 -15.64 -18.38 -31.76
N PRO A 179 -16.81 -18.85 -31.29
CA PRO A 179 -18.09 -18.45 -31.88
C PRO A 179 -18.37 -16.96 -31.78
N LEU A 180 -17.97 -16.32 -30.67
CA LEU A 180 -18.16 -14.89 -30.44
C LEU A 180 -17.17 -14.06 -31.27
N LEU A 181 -15.93 -14.52 -31.38
CA LEU A 181 -14.90 -13.89 -32.21
C LEU A 181 -15.32 -13.83 -33.68
N LYS A 182 -15.96 -14.87 -34.21
CA LYS A 182 -16.45 -14.90 -35.61
C LYS A 182 -17.56 -13.88 -35.88
N GLN A 183 -18.34 -13.53 -34.86
CA GLN A 183 -19.44 -12.55 -34.95
C GLN A 183 -18.95 -11.11 -34.85
N TRP A 184 -17.70 -10.90 -34.44
CA TRP A 184 -17.13 -9.57 -34.32
C TRP A 184 -16.53 -9.12 -35.65
N SER A 185 -16.79 -7.86 -36.01
CA SER A 185 -16.22 -7.21 -37.19
C SER A 185 -15.78 -5.81 -36.83
N PHE A 186 -14.59 -5.42 -37.24
CA PHE A 186 -14.12 -4.05 -37.02
C PHE A 186 -14.99 -3.05 -37.80
N PRO A 187 -15.57 -2.03 -37.15
CA PRO A 187 -16.36 -1.02 -37.83
C PRO A 187 -15.48 -0.28 -38.85
N ARG A 188 -15.90 -0.27 -40.12
CA ARG A 188 -15.18 0.41 -41.22
C ARG A 188 -15.69 1.84 -41.44
N SER A 189 -16.15 2.54 -40.41
CA SER A 189 -16.60 3.92 -40.54
C SER A 189 -15.40 4.85 -40.71
N SER A 190 -15.50 5.77 -41.67
CA SER A 190 -14.52 6.83 -41.89
C SER A 190 -14.71 7.90 -40.83
N VAL A 191 -13.70 8.11 -39.97
CA VAL A 191 -13.52 9.21 -38.99
C VAL A 191 -14.76 10.09 -38.83
N GLU A 192 -15.77 9.57 -38.13
CA GLU A 192 -16.91 10.36 -37.70
C GLU A 192 -16.48 11.23 -36.51
N ALA A 193 -17.13 12.38 -36.31
CA ALA A 193 -16.83 13.30 -35.20
C ALA A 193 -16.97 12.65 -33.80
N GLU A 194 -17.64 11.49 -33.73
CA GLU A 194 -17.83 10.67 -32.54
C GLU A 194 -16.91 9.44 -32.49
N ALA A 195 -15.74 9.50 -33.13
CA ALA A 195 -14.75 8.43 -33.06
C ALA A 195 -14.31 8.15 -31.60
N GLU A 196 -14.58 6.95 -31.12
CA GLU A 196 -14.22 6.53 -29.76
C GLU A 196 -12.70 6.33 -29.64
N ALA A 197 -12.04 7.18 -28.83
CA ALA A 197 -10.61 7.05 -28.55
C ALA A 197 -10.35 6.13 -27.36
N VAL A 198 -9.47 5.13 -27.55
CA VAL A 198 -9.01 4.25 -26.46
C VAL A 198 -7.91 4.96 -25.67
N PRO A 199 -8.02 5.07 -24.33
CA PRO A 199 -7.01 5.74 -23.53
C PRO A 199 -5.68 4.96 -23.54
N PRO A 200 -4.54 5.65 -23.38
CA PRO A 200 -3.25 4.99 -23.21
C PRO A 200 -3.23 4.11 -21.95
N PRO A 201 -2.30 3.16 -21.83
CA PRO A 201 -2.20 2.28 -20.66
C PRO A 201 -1.83 3.02 -19.36
N VAL A 202 -1.15 4.17 -19.47
CA VAL A 202 -0.79 5.06 -18.36
C VAL A 202 -1.16 6.48 -18.77
N LEU A 203 -1.94 7.18 -17.94
CA LEU A 203 -2.38 8.56 -18.17
C LEU A 203 -1.50 9.56 -17.41
N SER A 204 -1.11 9.22 -16.18
CA SER A 204 -0.19 10.01 -15.35
C SER A 204 1.15 9.31 -15.23
N ALA A 205 2.24 10.00 -15.59
CA ALA A 205 3.59 9.57 -15.25
C ALA A 205 3.97 9.89 -13.80
N GLN A 206 3.14 10.65 -13.06
CA GLN A 206 3.40 11.06 -11.68
C GLN A 206 2.72 10.10 -10.71
N ASN A 207 3.52 9.48 -9.84
CA ASN A 207 3.07 8.49 -8.85
C ASN A 207 2.93 9.07 -7.42
N LEU A 208 3.38 10.31 -7.21
CA LEU A 208 3.32 11.01 -5.92
C LEU A 208 2.57 12.34 -6.08
N PRO A 209 1.78 12.76 -5.08
CA PRO A 209 1.19 14.10 -5.07
C PRO A 209 2.31 15.15 -5.06
N VAL A 210 2.26 16.09 -6.00
CA VAL A 210 3.14 17.27 -5.98
C VAL A 210 2.60 18.29 -4.98
N ASN A 211 3.47 18.79 -4.12
CA ASN A 211 3.14 19.91 -3.25
C ASN A 211 3.04 21.18 -4.10
N PHE A 212 1.83 21.67 -4.36
CA PHE A 212 1.64 22.92 -5.06
C PHE A 212 1.86 24.08 -4.08
N THR A 213 3.11 24.55 -3.96
CA THR A 213 3.41 25.80 -3.26
C THR A 213 3.35 26.94 -4.26
N TYR A 214 2.37 27.85 -4.13
CA TYR A 214 2.37 29.11 -4.84
C TYR A 214 3.64 29.89 -4.46
N ARG A 215 4.59 29.98 -5.38
CA ARG A 215 5.64 31.00 -5.34
C ARG A 215 5.24 32.07 -6.32
N GLN A 216 4.92 33.25 -5.82
CA GLN A 216 4.94 34.46 -6.65
C GLN A 216 6.38 34.57 -7.15
N GLY A 217 6.58 34.48 -8.47
CA GLY A 217 7.92 34.60 -9.05
C GLY A 217 8.52 35.92 -8.60
N SER A 218 9.80 35.94 -8.18
CA SER A 218 10.45 37.17 -7.73
C SER A 218 10.67 38.21 -8.86
N ALA A 219 10.09 37.96 -10.04
CA ALA A 219 10.03 38.84 -11.19
C ALA A 219 8.81 39.77 -11.18
N ALA A 220 7.91 39.68 -10.19
CA ALA A 220 6.87 40.68 -9.95
C ALA A 220 7.51 41.99 -9.47
N LYS A 221 8.05 42.78 -10.40
CA LYS A 221 8.46 44.15 -10.13
C LYS A 221 7.19 44.98 -10.03
N ALA A 222 6.89 45.47 -8.83
CA ALA A 222 5.89 46.52 -8.66
C ALA A 222 6.38 47.75 -9.42
N ILE A 223 5.71 48.08 -10.53
CA ILE A 223 5.90 49.36 -11.21
C ILE A 223 5.22 50.39 -10.31
N VAL A 224 6.02 51.09 -9.49
CA VAL A 224 5.55 52.26 -8.77
C VAL A 224 5.65 53.45 -9.72
N GLU A 225 4.53 53.84 -10.32
CA GLU A 225 4.42 55.08 -11.09
C GLU A 225 4.33 56.27 -10.11
N PRO A 226 5.14 57.35 -10.24
CA PRO A 226 5.21 58.39 -9.20
C PRO A 226 4.11 59.45 -9.28
N THR A 227 3.05 59.27 -10.07
CA THR A 227 1.93 60.21 -10.06
C THR A 227 0.64 59.50 -10.46
N SER A 228 -0.37 59.61 -9.59
CA SER A 228 -1.72 59.01 -9.67
C SER A 228 -1.84 57.62 -9.04
N ALA A 229 -2.53 57.57 -7.91
CA ALA A 229 -2.86 56.35 -7.18
C ALA A 229 -3.80 55.44 -7.98
N SER A 230 -3.27 54.47 -8.71
CA SER A 230 -4.00 53.28 -9.17
C SER A 230 -3.00 52.16 -9.45
N GLN A 231 -2.88 51.20 -8.52
CA GLN A 231 -2.08 50.00 -8.74
C GLN A 231 -2.82 49.09 -9.71
N THR A 232 -2.26 48.90 -10.91
CA THR A 232 -2.66 47.81 -11.81
C THR A 232 -1.48 46.86 -11.93
N LEU A 233 -1.73 45.58 -11.63
CA LEU A 233 -0.78 44.49 -11.83
C LEU A 233 -1.05 43.93 -13.22
N ASP A 234 -0.22 44.29 -14.19
CA ASP A 234 -0.21 43.63 -15.50
C ASP A 234 0.68 42.37 -15.42
N ASP A 235 0.04 41.20 -15.29
CA ASP A 235 0.67 39.91 -15.55
C ASP A 235 0.69 39.67 -17.06
N THR A 236 1.66 40.28 -17.75
CA THR A 236 1.99 39.96 -19.12
C THR A 236 3.36 39.29 -19.15
N ASP A 237 3.41 37.96 -18.98
CA ASP A 237 4.24 37.14 -19.87
C ASP A 237 4.01 35.63 -19.77
N ALA A 238 4.32 35.00 -20.90
CA ALA A 238 4.04 33.63 -21.29
C ALA A 238 4.46 32.54 -20.29
N SER A 239 3.67 31.46 -20.33
CA SER A 239 3.84 30.19 -19.61
C SER A 239 5.28 29.64 -19.74
N ALA A 240 6.16 29.98 -18.80
CA ALA A 240 7.45 29.34 -18.61
C ALA A 240 7.27 28.13 -17.69
N GLN A 241 7.72 26.96 -18.16
CA GLN A 241 7.65 25.71 -17.39
C GLN A 241 8.30 25.85 -16.01
N PRO A 242 7.73 25.22 -14.96
CA PRO A 242 8.33 25.28 -13.64
C PRO A 242 9.69 24.55 -13.64
N PRO A 243 10.74 25.13 -13.05
CA PRO A 243 12.03 24.48 -12.94
C PRO A 243 11.94 23.28 -11.98
N THR A 244 12.25 22.09 -12.50
CA THR A 244 12.49 20.89 -11.71
C THR A 244 13.81 21.04 -10.95
N SER A 245 13.74 21.44 -9.68
CA SER A 245 14.87 21.35 -8.77
C SER A 245 14.98 19.93 -8.19
N GLN A 246 15.73 19.07 -8.87
CA GLN A 246 16.39 17.93 -8.22
C GLN A 246 17.87 18.27 -8.10
N SER A 247 18.28 18.72 -6.91
CA SER A 247 19.69 18.87 -6.56
C SER A 247 20.25 17.51 -6.17
N GLN A 248 21.07 16.90 -7.02
CA GLN A 248 22.00 15.85 -6.59
C GLN A 248 23.21 16.50 -5.89
N PRO A 249 23.72 15.96 -4.78
CA PRO A 249 25.05 16.30 -4.31
C PRO A 249 26.09 15.58 -5.19
N GLN A 250 26.86 16.33 -5.96
CA GLN A 250 28.11 15.83 -6.57
C GLN A 250 29.23 16.02 -5.56
N ASP A 251 29.77 14.91 -5.05
CA ASP A 251 31.05 14.88 -4.35
C ASP A 251 32.17 15.20 -5.36
N GLN A 252 32.77 16.38 -5.26
CA GLN A 252 34.08 16.68 -5.84
C GLN A 252 35.14 16.63 -4.73
N GLN A 253 35.94 15.56 -4.69
CA GLN A 253 37.23 15.58 -4.00
C GLN A 253 38.35 15.85 -5.01
N THR A 254 38.71 17.13 -5.05
CA THR A 254 40.05 17.73 -5.12
C THR A 254 41.21 16.84 -5.60
N LEU A 255 41.69 17.12 -6.80
CA LEU A 255 43.08 16.87 -7.21
C LEU A 255 43.94 18.06 -6.74
N HIS A 256 44.99 17.79 -5.97
CA HIS A 256 46.13 18.67 -5.80
C HIS A 256 47.40 17.93 -6.20
N ASN A 257 48.21 18.66 -6.98
CA ASN A 257 49.51 18.31 -7.55
C ASN A 257 50.52 17.88 -6.47
N GLU A 258 51.45 16.98 -6.81
CA GLU A 258 52.85 17.34 -7.09
C GLU A 258 53.74 16.11 -7.37
N ALA A 259 54.78 16.39 -8.16
CA ALA A 259 56.09 15.72 -8.26
C ALA A 259 56.30 14.59 -9.29
N THR A 260 57.04 15.02 -10.32
CA THR A 260 58.03 14.33 -11.17
C THR A 260 57.58 13.85 -12.54
#